data_AF-A0A486VZY1-F1
#
_entry.id   AF-A0A486VZY1-F1
#
_cell.length_a   1.000
_cell.length_b   1.000
_cell.length_c   1.000
_cell.angle_alpha   90.00
_cell.angle_beta   90.00
_cell.angle_gamma   90.00
#
_symmetry.space_group_name_H-M   'P 1'
#
loop_
_entity.id
_entity.type
_entity.pdbx_description
1 polymer ?
#
loop_
_entity_poly.entity_id
_entity_poly.type
_entity_poly.pdbx_seq_one_letter_code
_entity_poly.pdbx_strand_id
1 'polypeptide(L)'
;MQSFHQLKRQSAPGCDGVTWDSYAQNAHDNLRALHGRLQRGQYRPLPARQVFIPKEDGSERPLSIVCLEDKIVQQAMVTVLNQIYEADFLGFSYRFRPGRGQHDALDALHSAIMTRKVNWVLDLDISKFFDTVEHDWFLRHRIGDERILRLIKQWITVGVRDKHGHLCCRHYRARSNNRNRTNCCRYNTGCG
;
A
#
# COMPACT_ATOMS: atom_id res chain seq x y z
N MET A 1 6.28 11.95 15.21
CA MET A 1 6.17 10.88 16.21
C MET A 1 4.84 10.13 16.17
N GLN A 2 3.69 10.80 16.04
CA GLN A 2 2.37 10.16 16.07
C GLN A 2 2.21 8.97 15.09
N SER A 3 2.67 9.11 13.84
CA SER A 3 2.57 8.05 12.82
C SER A 3 3.30 6.76 13.19
N PHE A 4 4.42 6.84 13.93
CA PHE A 4 5.15 5.66 14.40
C PHE A 4 4.35 4.87 15.44
N HIS A 5 3.68 5.57 16.35
CA HIS A 5 2.87 4.93 17.40
C HIS A 5 1.53 4.38 16.90
N GLN A 6 1.05 4.84 15.74
CA GLN A 6 -0.13 4.29 15.07
C GLN A 6 0.15 2.94 14.39
N LEU A 7 1.42 2.57 14.19
CA LEU A 7 1.77 1.28 13.58
C LEU A 7 1.53 0.12 14.54
N LYS A 8 1.12 -1.02 13.99
CA LYS A 8 1.05 -2.28 14.74
C LYS A 8 2.47 -2.73 15.13
N ARG A 9 2.72 -2.89 16.43
CA ARG A 9 4.05 -3.28 16.97
C ARG A 9 4.53 -4.63 16.45
N GLN A 10 3.61 -5.59 16.33
CA GLN A 10 3.90 -6.96 15.86
C GLN A 10 3.91 -7.09 14.32
N SER A 11 3.96 -5.97 13.58
CA SER A 11 4.00 -6.02 12.13
C SER A 11 5.31 -6.65 11.66
N ALA A 12 5.21 -7.63 10.76
CA ALA A 12 6.36 -8.32 10.20
C ALA A 12 7.39 -7.32 9.58
N PRO A 13 8.70 -7.55 9.76
CA PRO A 13 9.73 -6.66 9.24
C PRO A 13 9.81 -6.73 7.71
N GLY A 14 10.33 -5.67 7.11
CA GLY A 14 10.55 -5.58 5.66
C GLY A 14 11.75 -6.40 5.21
N CYS A 15 12.36 -6.03 4.08
CA CYS A 15 13.55 -6.71 3.57
C CYS A 15 14.82 -6.37 4.35
N ASP A 16 14.80 -5.29 5.14
CA ASP A 16 15.87 -4.82 6.02
C ASP A 16 15.91 -5.52 7.39
N GLY A 17 14.87 -6.29 7.72
CA GLY A 17 14.77 -6.99 9.00
C GLY A 17 14.47 -6.11 10.21
N VAL A 18 14.28 -4.80 10.02
CA VAL A 18 14.05 -3.85 11.13
C VAL A 18 12.66 -4.05 11.71
N THR A 19 12.59 -4.37 13.01
CA THR A 19 11.34 -4.55 13.75
C THR A 19 10.94 -3.26 14.45
N TRP A 20 9.66 -3.19 14.85
CA TRP A 20 9.17 -2.04 15.62
C TRP A 20 9.94 -1.89 16.93
N ASP A 21 10.17 -2.99 17.65
CA ASP A 21 10.85 -2.97 18.95
C ASP A 21 12.31 -2.54 18.84
N SER A 22 13.05 -3.02 17.83
CA SER A 22 14.46 -2.59 17.64
C SER A 22 14.55 -1.11 17.25
N TYR A 23 13.64 -0.64 16.41
CA TYR A 23 13.57 0.77 16.03
C TYR A 23 13.16 1.67 17.21
N ALA A 24 12.29 1.17 18.08
CA ALA A 24 11.78 1.89 19.25
C ALA A 24 12.87 2.23 20.26
N GLN A 25 13.93 1.42 20.36
CA GLN A 25 15.05 1.63 21.29
C GLN A 25 15.73 2.99 21.11
N ASN A 26 15.82 3.49 19.87
CA ASN A 26 16.29 4.84 19.59
C ASN A 26 15.32 5.61 18.67
N ALA A 27 14.02 5.54 18.97
CA ALA A 27 12.98 6.10 18.10
C ALA A 27 13.18 7.58 17.80
N HIS A 28 13.63 8.36 18.78
CA HIS A 28 13.75 9.82 18.63
C HIS A 28 14.78 10.21 17.58
N ASP A 29 16.01 9.68 17.68
CA ASP A 29 17.07 9.99 16.73
C ASP A 29 16.81 9.36 15.37
N ASN A 30 16.28 8.13 15.33
CA ASN A 30 15.91 7.47 14.09
C ASN A 30 14.86 8.28 13.32
N LEU A 31 13.81 8.76 14.00
CA LEU A 31 12.78 9.59 13.39
C LEU A 31 13.31 10.96 12.96
N ARG A 32 14.23 11.57 13.73
CA ARG A 32 14.88 12.83 13.36
C ARG A 32 15.73 12.64 12.10
N ALA A 33 16.49 11.56 12.01
CA ALA A 33 17.29 11.22 10.83
C ALA A 33 16.41 10.96 9.60
N LEU A 34 15.34 10.17 9.75
CA LEU A 34 14.35 9.91 8.70
C LEU A 34 13.71 11.21 8.20
N HIS A 35 13.29 12.09 9.11
CA HIS A 35 12.73 13.39 8.77
C HIS A 35 13.72 14.25 7.99
N GLY A 36 14.99 14.31 8.42
CA GLY A 36 16.04 15.02 7.69
C GLY A 36 16.26 14.48 6.28
N ARG A 37 16.24 13.15 6.09
CA ARG A 37 16.33 12.53 4.75
C ARG A 37 15.14 12.88 3.86
N LEU A 38 13.93 12.93 4.43
CA LEU A 38 12.72 13.33 3.69
C LEU A 38 12.80 14.80 3.24
N GLN A 39 13.16 15.71 4.14
CA GLN A 39 13.27 17.13 3.82
C GLN A 39 14.30 17.41 2.72
N ARG A 40 15.43 16.70 2.74
CA ARG A 40 16.48 16.83 1.72
C ARG A 40 16.21 16.04 0.43
N GLY A 41 15.09 15.30 0.34
CA GLY A 41 14.79 14.44 -0.82
C GLY A 41 15.72 13.23 -0.99
N GLN A 42 16.47 12.89 0.06
CA GLN A 42 17.42 11.77 0.12
C GLN A 42 16.75 10.45 0.56
N TYR A 43 15.51 10.50 1.02
CA TYR A 43 14.74 9.29 1.29
C TYR A 43 14.54 8.48 0.00
N ARG A 44 14.77 7.17 0.11
CA ARG A 44 14.55 6.19 -0.94
C ARG A 44 13.87 4.98 -0.30
N PRO A 45 12.65 4.61 -0.74
CA PRO A 45 12.00 3.43 -0.20
C PRO A 45 12.78 2.18 -0.57
N LEU A 46 12.63 1.15 0.26
CA LEU A 46 13.23 -0.15 0.00
C LEU A 46 12.23 -1.09 -0.69
N PRO A 47 12.71 -2.08 -1.46
CA PRO A 47 11.84 -3.08 -2.07
C PRO A 47 11.03 -3.83 -1.00
N ALA A 48 9.74 -4.06 -1.26
CA ALA A 48 8.91 -4.79 -0.31
C ALA A 48 9.30 -6.28 -0.28
N ARG A 49 9.36 -6.89 0.90
CA ARG A 49 9.61 -8.32 1.06
C ARG A 49 8.36 -9.12 0.67
N GLN A 50 8.50 -10.06 -0.26
CA GLN A 50 7.39 -10.88 -0.72
C GLN A 50 7.23 -12.13 0.17
N VAL A 51 6.00 -12.36 0.64
CA VAL A 51 5.60 -13.55 1.40
C VAL A 51 4.36 -14.15 0.74
N PHE A 52 4.24 -15.47 0.74
CA PHE A 52 3.08 -16.17 0.18
C PHE A 52 2.20 -16.70 1.31
N ILE A 53 0.89 -16.42 1.23
CA ILE A 53 -0.11 -16.95 2.15
C ILE A 53 -0.93 -18.00 1.39
N PRO A 54 -1.00 -19.25 1.87
CA PRO A 54 -1.81 -20.27 1.25
C PRO A 54 -3.29 -19.93 1.41
N LYS A 55 -4.08 -20.20 0.37
CA LYS A 55 -5.53 -20.20 0.44
C LYS A 55 -6.05 -21.64 0.61
N GLU A 56 -7.32 -21.75 0.98
CA GLU A 56 -8.03 -23.02 1.07
C GLU A 56 -8.07 -23.79 -0.26
N ASP A 57 -8.08 -23.07 -1.39
CA ASP A 57 -8.09 -23.65 -2.74
C ASP A 57 -6.71 -24.14 -3.23
N GLY A 58 -5.67 -24.06 -2.39
CA GLY A 58 -4.29 -24.44 -2.73
C GLY A 58 -3.52 -23.39 -3.55
N SER A 59 -4.17 -22.31 -3.99
CA SER A 59 -3.48 -21.16 -4.59
C SER A 59 -2.81 -20.31 -3.50
N GLU A 60 -1.77 -19.55 -3.88
CA GLU A 60 -1.08 -18.65 -2.95
C GLU A 60 -1.43 -17.19 -3.24
N ARG A 61 -1.65 -16.40 -2.19
CA ARG A 61 -1.74 -14.95 -2.27
C ARG A 61 -0.39 -14.31 -1.95
N PRO A 62 0.25 -13.60 -2.88
CA PRO A 62 1.44 -12.84 -2.57
C PRO A 62 1.08 -11.63 -1.69
N LEU A 63 1.81 -11.45 -0.60
CA LEU A 63 1.78 -10.30 0.30
C LEU A 63 3.10 -9.55 0.19
N SER A 64 3.02 -8.24 0.03
CA SER A 64 4.19 -7.35 0.01
C SER A 64 4.32 -6.67 1.37
N ILE A 65 5.42 -6.95 2.07
CA ILE A 65 5.73 -6.38 3.39
C ILE A 65 6.77 -5.28 3.22
N VAL A 66 6.37 -4.03 3.36
CA VAL A 66 7.25 -2.86 3.26
C VAL A 66 8.12 -2.71 4.52
N CYS A 67 9.22 -1.96 4.42
CA CYS A 67 10.12 -1.71 5.53
C CYS A 67 9.51 -0.77 6.56
N LEU A 68 10.02 -0.80 7.80
CA LEU A 68 9.38 -0.07 8.90
C LEU A 68 9.33 1.44 8.65
N GLU A 69 10.43 2.03 8.19
CA GLU A 69 10.45 3.47 7.85
C GLU A 69 9.45 3.80 6.75
N ASP A 70 9.31 2.94 5.74
CA ASP A 70 8.30 3.12 4.68
C ASP A 70 6.89 3.13 5.27
N LYS A 71 6.59 2.24 6.23
CA LYS A 71 5.29 2.24 6.95
C LYS A 71 5.07 3.55 7.70
N ILE A 72 6.10 4.09 8.36
CA ILE A 72 6.00 5.35 9.12
C ILE A 72 5.66 6.50 8.17
N VAL A 73 6.37 6.60 7.04
CA VAL A 73 6.16 7.70 6.07
C VAL A 73 4.83 7.53 5.35
N GLN A 74 4.43 6.31 4.97
CA GLN A 74 3.12 6.04 4.38
C GLN A 74 1.99 6.37 5.37
N GLN A 75 2.13 6.01 6.64
CA GLN A 75 1.13 6.33 7.67
C GLN A 75 0.99 7.85 7.88
N ALA A 76 2.12 8.58 7.87
CA ALA A 76 2.10 10.03 7.91
C ALA A 76 1.39 10.62 6.68
N MET A 77 1.68 10.09 5.49
CA MET A 77 1.04 10.49 4.24
C MET A 77 -0.48 10.24 4.28
N VAL A 78 -0.91 9.05 4.69
CA VAL A 78 -2.34 8.70 4.82
C VAL A 78 -3.05 9.65 5.77
N THR A 79 -2.42 10.02 6.88
CA THR A 79 -3.01 10.96 7.84
C THR A 79 -3.32 12.31 7.19
N VAL A 80 -2.38 12.85 6.40
CA VAL A 80 -2.56 14.13 5.69
C VAL A 80 -3.56 13.99 4.54
N LEU A 81 -3.43 12.95 3.71
CA LEU A 81 -4.31 12.75 2.55
C LEU A 81 -5.76 12.52 2.98
N ASN A 82 -6.00 11.81 4.09
CA ASN A 82 -7.36 11.63 4.61
C ASN A 82 -8.03 12.97 4.94
N GLN A 83 -7.29 13.97 5.44
CA GLN A 83 -7.87 15.30 5.72
C GLN A 83 -8.34 16.01 4.44
N ILE A 84 -7.69 15.72 3.30
CA ILE A 84 -8.06 16.29 2.00
C ILE A 84 -9.24 15.52 1.40
N TYR A 85 -9.13 14.19 1.30
CA TYR A 85 -10.12 13.37 0.60
C TYR A 85 -11.42 13.15 1.39
N GLU A 86 -11.40 13.19 2.73
CA GLU A 86 -12.64 13.07 3.53
C GLU A 86 -13.62 14.22 3.28
N ALA A 87 -13.14 15.39 2.85
CA ALA A 87 -14.02 16.50 2.46
C ALA A 87 -14.80 16.22 1.17
N ASP A 88 -14.24 15.40 0.26
CA ASP A 88 -14.84 15.08 -1.04
C ASP A 88 -15.63 13.75 -1.02
N PHE A 89 -15.35 12.85 -0.06
CA PHE A 89 -15.98 11.53 -0.05
C PHE A 89 -17.48 11.58 0.23
N LEU A 90 -18.25 10.96 -0.66
CA LEU A 90 -19.70 10.83 -0.53
C LEU A 90 -20.11 10.04 0.72
N GLY A 91 -21.29 10.38 1.26
CA GLY A 91 -21.82 9.79 2.49
C GLY A 91 -22.10 8.28 2.41
N PHE A 92 -22.14 7.70 1.20
CA PHE A 92 -22.32 6.27 0.95
C PHE A 92 -21.03 5.53 0.57
N SER A 93 -19.87 6.18 0.73
CA SER A 93 -18.57 5.50 0.70
C SER A 93 -18.18 5.05 2.10
N TYR A 94 -17.83 3.79 2.29
CA TYR A 94 -17.56 3.23 3.63
C TYR A 94 -16.17 2.60 3.76
N ARG A 95 -15.62 2.09 2.67
CA ARG A 95 -14.38 1.30 2.71
C ARG A 95 -13.16 2.19 2.91
N PHE A 96 -12.25 1.78 3.80
CA PHE A 96 -10.97 2.44 4.10
C PHE A 96 -11.07 3.89 4.63
N ARG A 97 -12.21 4.24 5.25
CA ARG A 97 -12.42 5.57 5.82
C ARG A 97 -12.34 5.55 7.35
N PRO A 98 -11.73 6.56 7.98
CA PRO A 98 -11.72 6.67 9.43
C PRO A 98 -13.16 6.79 9.96
N GLY A 99 -13.50 6.00 10.97
CA GLY A 99 -14.83 6.02 11.61
C GLY A 99 -15.96 5.42 10.79
N ARG A 100 -15.67 4.73 9.67
CA ARG A 100 -16.66 4.01 8.86
C ARG A 100 -16.19 2.58 8.59
N GLY A 101 -17.11 1.63 8.70
CA GLY A 101 -16.85 0.21 8.61
C GLY A 101 -17.76 -0.53 7.63
N GLN A 102 -17.53 -1.83 7.53
CA GLN A 102 -18.33 -2.74 6.70
C GLN A 102 -19.76 -2.87 7.23
N HIS A 103 -19.94 -2.80 8.56
CA HIS A 103 -21.25 -2.84 9.20
C HIS A 103 -22.09 -1.60 8.86
N ASP A 104 -21.50 -0.40 8.87
CA ASP A 104 -22.22 0.81 8.46
C ASP A 104 -22.74 0.72 7.01
N ALA A 105 -21.96 0.10 6.11
CA ALA A 105 -22.37 -0.14 4.73
C ALA A 105 -23.55 -1.11 4.65
N LEU A 106 -23.51 -2.19 5.44
CA LEU A 106 -24.57 -3.19 5.51
C LEU A 106 -25.85 -2.59 6.10
N ASP A 107 -25.75 -1.80 7.17
CA ASP A 107 -26.87 -1.14 7.81
C ASP A 107 -27.55 -0.13 6.87
N ALA A 108 -26.76 0.63 6.11
CA ALA A 108 -27.27 1.54 5.10
C ALA A 108 -27.98 0.79 3.96
N LEU A 109 -27.42 -0.31 3.48
CA LEU A 109 -28.04 -1.15 2.46
C LEU A 109 -29.35 -1.76 2.96
N HIS A 110 -29.33 -2.33 4.16
CA HIS A 110 -30.50 -2.92 4.80
C HIS A 110 -31.63 -1.89 4.94
N SER A 111 -31.31 -0.71 5.48
CA SER A 111 -32.27 0.38 5.63
C SER A 111 -32.84 0.82 4.27
N ALA A 112 -32.01 0.92 3.24
CA ALA A 112 -32.46 1.31 1.90
C ALA A 112 -33.44 0.29 1.28
N ILE A 113 -33.18 -1.01 1.45
CA ILE A 113 -34.05 -2.08 0.94
C ILE A 113 -35.35 -2.14 1.72
N MET A 114 -35.31 -2.04 3.05
CA MET A 114 -36.50 -2.18 3.90
C MET A 114 -37.43 -0.97 3.86
N THR A 115 -36.90 0.23 3.63
CA THR A 115 -37.70 1.47 3.65
C THR A 115 -38.17 1.94 2.26
N ARG A 116 -37.58 1.43 1.18
CA ARG A 116 -37.92 1.83 -0.20
C ARG A 116 -38.39 0.64 -1.00
N LYS A 117 -39.15 0.90 -2.07
CA LYS A 117 -39.59 -0.13 -3.03
C LYS A 117 -38.43 -0.51 -3.97
N VAL A 118 -37.43 -1.20 -3.44
CA VAL A 118 -36.28 -1.71 -4.19
C VAL A 118 -36.59 -3.13 -4.66
N ASN A 119 -36.65 -3.36 -5.97
CA ASN A 119 -36.92 -4.68 -6.55
C ASN A 119 -35.66 -5.37 -7.11
N TRP A 120 -34.59 -4.61 -7.34
CA TRP A 120 -33.37 -5.09 -7.99
C TRP A 120 -32.15 -4.49 -7.31
N VAL A 121 -31.13 -5.31 -7.09
CA VAL A 121 -29.81 -4.90 -6.60
C VAL A 121 -28.80 -5.21 -7.69
N LEU A 122 -28.02 -4.19 -8.08
CA LEU A 122 -26.96 -4.34 -9.06
C LEU A 122 -25.63 -4.51 -8.31
N ASP A 123 -25.01 -5.67 -8.46
CA ASP A 123 -23.69 -5.97 -7.93
C ASP A 123 -22.62 -5.71 -9.01
N LEU A 124 -21.67 -4.82 -8.73
CA LEU A 124 -20.61 -4.42 -9.65
C LEU A 124 -19.26 -4.50 -8.96
N ASP A 125 -18.29 -5.14 -9.61
CA ASP A 125 -16.89 -5.18 -9.18
C ASP A 125 -15.96 -4.73 -10.31
N ILE A 126 -14.93 -3.95 -9.96
CA ILE A 126 -13.92 -3.47 -10.91
C ILE A 126 -12.70 -4.38 -10.84
N SER A 127 -12.50 -5.17 -11.89
CA SER A 127 -11.33 -6.04 -11.96
C SER A 127 -10.03 -5.24 -12.00
N LYS A 128 -9.08 -5.59 -11.12
CA LYS A 128 -7.70 -5.06 -11.12
C LYS A 128 -7.58 -3.54 -11.08
N PHE A 129 -8.48 -2.85 -10.36
CA PHE A 129 -8.51 -1.39 -10.24
C PHE A 129 -7.12 -0.76 -10.04
N PHE A 130 -6.34 -1.23 -9.06
CA PHE A 130 -5.01 -0.68 -8.76
C PHE A 130 -3.95 -0.95 -9.83
N ASP A 131 -4.16 -1.92 -10.72
CA ASP A 131 -3.21 -2.21 -11.80
C ASP A 131 -3.56 -1.45 -13.09
N THR A 132 -4.83 -1.04 -13.25
CA THR A 132 -5.36 -0.46 -14.49
C THR A 132 -5.53 1.06 -14.43
N VAL A 133 -5.65 1.65 -13.23
CA VAL A 133 -5.78 3.09 -13.07
C VAL A 133 -4.50 3.81 -13.50
N GLU A 134 -4.66 4.91 -14.24
CA GLU A 134 -3.57 5.82 -14.53
C GLU A 134 -3.23 6.64 -13.27
N HIS A 135 -2.21 6.19 -12.54
CA HIS A 135 -1.88 6.72 -11.22
C HIS A 135 -1.43 8.19 -11.25
N ASP A 136 -0.72 8.61 -12.29
CA ASP A 136 -0.21 9.99 -12.39
C ASP A 136 -1.38 10.97 -12.54
N TRP A 137 -2.27 10.73 -13.50
CA TRP A 137 -3.51 11.48 -13.64
C TRP A 137 -4.35 11.51 -12.36
N PHE A 138 -4.59 10.34 -11.74
CA PHE A 138 -5.45 10.25 -10.55
C PHE A 138 -4.90 11.06 -9.37
N LEU A 139 -3.59 10.97 -9.12
CA LEU A 139 -2.97 11.67 -7.99
C LEU A 139 -2.87 13.18 -8.24
N ARG A 140 -2.51 13.59 -9.47
CA ARG A 140 -2.41 15.01 -9.85
C ARG A 140 -3.75 15.74 -9.82
N HIS A 141 -4.86 15.02 -9.92
CA HIS A 141 -6.19 15.61 -9.85
C HIS A 141 -6.45 16.37 -8.53
N ARG A 142 -5.85 15.95 -7.41
CA ARG A 142 -5.99 16.63 -6.12
C ARG A 142 -4.67 17.06 -5.47
N ILE A 143 -3.57 16.39 -5.75
CA ILE A 143 -2.29 16.65 -5.10
C ILE A 143 -1.42 17.50 -6.04
N GLY A 144 -1.19 18.75 -5.66
CA GLY A 144 -0.29 19.66 -6.40
C GLY A 144 1.18 19.65 -5.94
N ASP A 145 1.51 19.05 -4.79
CA ASP A 145 2.90 19.01 -4.30
C ASP A 145 3.71 17.91 -5.01
N GLU A 146 4.62 18.32 -5.91
CA GLU A 146 5.51 17.43 -6.65
C GLU A 146 6.38 16.54 -5.75
N ARG A 147 6.71 16.97 -4.52
CA ARG A 147 7.48 16.15 -3.59
C ARG A 147 6.66 14.95 -3.11
N ILE A 148 5.37 15.15 -2.84
CA ILE A 148 4.45 14.08 -2.47
C ILE A 148 4.24 13.13 -3.65
N LEU A 149 3.96 13.67 -4.84
CA LEU A 149 3.78 12.87 -6.04
C LEU A 149 5.01 11.98 -6.33
N ARG A 150 6.20 12.54 -6.20
CA ARG A 150 7.47 11.81 -6.33
C ARG A 150 7.62 10.71 -5.28
N LEU A 151 7.26 10.94 -4.02
CA LEU A 151 7.31 9.92 -2.96
C LEU A 151 6.35 8.76 -3.27
N ILE A 152 5.13 9.07 -3.68
CA ILE A 152 4.13 8.05 -4.05
C ILE A 152 4.62 7.25 -5.25
N LYS A 153 5.15 7.92 -6.27
CA LYS A 153 5.73 7.27 -7.45
C LYS A 153 6.86 6.31 -7.06
N GLN A 154 7.77 6.72 -6.17
CA GLN A 154 8.83 5.87 -5.66
C GLN A 154 8.28 4.60 -4.97
N TRP A 155 7.21 4.70 -4.17
CA TRP A 155 6.59 3.52 -3.55
C TRP A 155 5.92 2.58 -4.53
N ILE A 156 5.37 3.11 -5.64
CA ILE A 156 4.77 2.29 -6.69
C ILE A 156 5.87 1.56 -7.49
N THR A 157 7.03 2.21 -7.73
CA THR A 157 8.08 1.68 -8.61
C THR A 157 9.13 0.80 -7.93
N VAL A 158 9.35 0.92 -6.61
CA VAL A 158 10.48 0.27 -5.89
C VAL A 158 10.57 -1.27 -6.01
N GLY A 159 9.55 -1.93 -6.53
CA GLY A 159 9.58 -3.37 -6.77
C GLY A 159 9.31 -4.21 -5.51
N VAL A 160 9.60 -5.50 -5.62
CA VAL A 160 9.52 -6.48 -4.52
C VAL A 160 10.80 -7.32 -4.50
N ARG A 161 11.21 -7.75 -3.32
CA ARG A 161 12.31 -8.69 -3.11
C ARG A 161 11.76 -10.08 -2.83
N ASP A 162 12.16 -11.05 -3.64
CA ASP A 162 11.75 -12.44 -3.47
C ASP A 162 12.50 -13.11 -2.30
N LYS A 163 12.09 -14.35 -1.98
CA LYS A 163 12.72 -15.17 -0.93
C LYS A 163 14.17 -15.58 -1.23
N HIS A 164 14.63 -15.44 -2.48
CA HIS A 164 15.98 -15.73 -2.92
C HIS A 164 16.87 -14.48 -2.97
N GLY A 165 16.32 -13.31 -2.61
CA GLY A 165 17.03 -12.03 -2.59
C GLY A 165 17.00 -11.28 -3.92
N HIS A 166 16.34 -11.83 -4.95
CA HIS A 166 16.22 -11.18 -6.25
C HIS A 166 15.22 -10.03 -6.22
N LEU A 167 15.53 -8.98 -6.97
CA LEU A 167 14.65 -7.83 -7.16
C LEU A 167 13.73 -8.08 -8.35
N CYS A 168 12.43 -8.18 -8.11
CA CYS A 168 11.41 -8.29 -9.13
C CYS A 168 10.67 -6.96 -9.31
N CYS A 169 10.56 -6.50 -10.56
CA CYS A 169 9.69 -5.38 -10.90
C CYS A 169 8.22 -5.78 -10.67
N ARG A 170 7.40 -4.89 -10.09
CA ARG A 170 5.98 -5.20 -9.78
C ARG A 170 5.12 -5.53 -11.00
N HIS A 171 5.56 -5.17 -12.21
CA HIS A 171 4.83 -5.47 -13.45
C HIS A 171 4.94 -6.92 -13.96
N TYR A 172 5.62 -7.82 -13.24
CA TYR A 172 5.75 -9.21 -13.72
C TYR A 172 4.46 -10.01 -13.52
N ARG A 173 3.67 -10.14 -14.60
CA ARG A 173 2.58 -11.12 -14.72
C ARG A 173 3.17 -12.53 -14.65
N ALA A 174 2.93 -13.23 -13.55
CA ALA A 174 3.00 -14.68 -13.53
C ALA A 174 1.86 -15.25 -14.39
N ARG A 175 2.05 -15.37 -15.70
CA ARG A 175 1.24 -16.28 -16.52
C ARG A 175 1.74 -17.70 -16.28
N SER A 176 0.90 -18.50 -15.65
CA SER A 176 1.07 -19.94 -15.49
C SER A 176 1.17 -20.63 -16.86
N ASN A 177 2.32 -21.23 -17.16
CA ASN A 177 2.41 -22.68 -17.43
C ASN A 177 3.88 -23.09 -17.66
N ASN A 178 4.34 -24.02 -16.82
CA ASN A 178 5.39 -25.02 -17.06
C ASN A 178 6.81 -24.56 -17.48
N ARG A 179 7.80 -24.98 -16.66
CA ARG A 179 9.25 -25.09 -16.96
C ARG A 179 9.99 -23.83 -17.44
N ASN A 180 10.23 -22.88 -16.53
CA ASN A 180 11.51 -22.14 -16.37
C ASN A 180 11.36 -21.02 -15.33
N ARG A 181 11.52 -21.36 -14.04
CA ARG A 181 11.44 -20.41 -12.91
C ARG A 181 12.71 -19.54 -12.73
N THR A 182 13.69 -19.62 -13.63
CA THR A 182 15.07 -19.12 -13.38
C THR A 182 15.52 -17.91 -14.20
N ASN A 183 14.74 -17.39 -15.15
CA ASN A 183 15.31 -16.45 -16.14
C ASN A 183 14.90 -14.97 -16.04
N CYS A 184 14.14 -14.53 -15.03
CA CYS A 184 13.82 -13.10 -14.91
C CYS A 184 14.83 -12.29 -14.08
N CYS A 185 15.79 -12.95 -13.42
CA CYS A 185 16.71 -12.33 -12.46
C CYS A 185 18.16 -12.22 -12.97
N ARG A 186 18.41 -12.30 -14.28
CA ARG A 186 19.78 -12.35 -14.81
C ARG A 186 20.34 -11.06 -15.40
N TYR A 187 19.55 -10.01 -15.59
CA TYR A 187 20.10 -8.78 -16.16
C TYR A 187 19.77 -7.56 -15.32
N ASN A 188 20.83 -7.11 -14.65
CA ASN A 188 21.00 -5.82 -14.01
C ASN A 188 21.08 -4.69 -15.08
N THR A 189 20.09 -4.61 -15.97
CA THR A 189 19.97 -3.51 -16.93
C THR A 189 18.86 -2.61 -16.44
N GLY A 190 19.25 -1.42 -15.98
CA GLY A 190 18.40 -0.46 -15.30
C GLY A 190 17.04 -0.23 -15.97
N CYS A 191 16.00 -0.21 -15.15
CA CYS A 191 14.75 0.44 -15.50
C CYS A 191 14.98 1.96 -15.41
N GLY A 192 15.19 2.58 -16.58
CA GLY A 192 14.95 4.02 -16.77
C GLY A 192 13.47 4.34 -16.81
#